data_AF-A0A6J4QZ61-F1
#
_entry.id   AF-A0A6J4QZ61-F1
#
_cell.length_a   1.000
_cell.length_b   1.000
_cell.length_c   1.000
_cell.angle_alpha   90.00
_cell.angle_beta   90.00
_cell.angle_gamma   90.00
#
_symmetry.space_group_name_H-M   'P 1'
#
loop_
_entity.id
_entity.type
_entity.pdbx_description
1 polymer ?
#
loop_
_entity_poly.entity_id
_entity_poly.type
_entity_poly.pdbx_seq_one_letter_code
_entity_poly.pdbx_strand_id
1 'polypeptide(L)'
;MKRGFIAVLAVSVALLGSVAPAFADEAGSGGGKNKMPGMPFRWKATSPSTHEGDRYTLLVTNTGEEAQEARVRTVLMDHPENNTALVEERIVLEPGEEREFTAENDYGTAEHFNTIIGSETQDLDLAVSIVDATGTETAWFNQAAFQVQEGRGKGGAKGNGATANKHGHDEEFAIFVPTAFRDAARLSPLSLGVLAVAGTGLYAARRRWAWAGPTSGVLAGPVVLPPFWKAAAVGGLALSAVLHVGLAPAHFEEATAQGVFFYTAGATAAVLAAAVLAWPSRLAYLAGAGISLALIALWAVFLLVPPPGSETASTVDLVGSVTKATELLAATACLVLWFRACRVRQSDRAEL
;
A
#
# COMPACT_ATOMS: atom_id res chain seq x y z
N MET A 1 -46.08 4.88 27.76
CA MET A 1 -45.03 3.84 27.90
C MET A 1 -45.10 2.87 26.73
N LYS A 2 -44.18 2.93 25.77
CA LYS A 2 -43.94 1.86 24.79
C LYS A 2 -42.43 1.71 24.64
N ARG A 3 -41.88 0.70 25.30
CA ARG A 3 -40.52 0.20 25.09
C ARG A 3 -40.49 -0.41 23.69
N GLY A 4 -39.81 0.24 22.76
CA GLY A 4 -39.73 -0.20 21.37
C GLY A 4 -38.29 -0.10 20.89
N PHE A 5 -37.60 -1.24 20.95
CA PHE A 5 -36.48 -1.62 20.08
C PHE A 5 -35.41 -0.54 19.84
N ILE A 6 -34.58 -0.30 20.87
CA ILE A 6 -33.18 0.06 20.62
C ILE A 6 -32.46 -1.27 20.32
N ALA A 7 -32.58 -1.75 19.08
CA ALA A 7 -31.54 -2.61 18.53
C ALA A 7 -30.35 -1.68 18.29
N VAL A 8 -29.53 -1.55 19.33
CA VAL A 8 -28.19 -0.98 19.22
C VAL A 8 -27.54 -1.71 18.05
N LEU A 9 -27.15 -0.94 17.04
CA LEU A 9 -26.21 -1.35 16.02
C LEU A 9 -24.90 -1.64 16.77
N ALA A 10 -24.80 -2.84 17.33
CA ALA A 10 -23.53 -3.45 17.64
C ALA A 10 -22.88 -3.66 16.27
N VAL A 11 -22.11 -2.65 15.84
CA VAL A 11 -21.08 -2.85 14.84
C VAL A 11 -20.09 -3.79 15.51
N SER A 12 -20.36 -5.08 15.34
CA SER A 12 -19.54 -6.16 15.83
C SER A 12 -18.14 -6.00 15.24
N VAL A 13 -17.21 -5.64 16.11
CA VAL A 13 -15.76 -5.87 16.03
C VAL A 13 -15.47 -7.40 16.09
N ALA A 14 -16.35 -8.24 15.55
CA ALA A 14 -16.27 -9.69 15.65
C ALA A 14 -16.59 -10.33 14.31
N LEU A 15 -15.60 -10.31 13.42
CA LEU A 15 -15.39 -11.32 12.38
C LEU A 15 -13.91 -11.28 11.96
N LEU A 16 -13.02 -11.43 12.95
CA LEU A 16 -11.69 -12.01 12.75
C LEU A 16 -11.86 -13.53 12.62
N GLY A 17 -12.49 -13.95 11.53
CA GLY A 17 -12.28 -15.30 11.02
C GLY A 17 -10.98 -15.26 10.25
N SER A 18 -9.92 -15.79 10.84
CA SER A 18 -8.61 -15.99 10.23
C SER A 18 -8.74 -16.93 9.03
N VAL A 19 -9.12 -16.38 7.87
CA VAL A 19 -8.88 -17.02 6.59
C VAL A 19 -7.46 -16.60 6.20
N ALA A 20 -6.49 -17.45 6.49
CA ALA A 20 -5.16 -17.30 5.92
C ALA A 20 -5.33 -17.31 4.39
N PRO A 21 -4.97 -16.25 3.67
CA PRO A 21 -4.92 -16.36 2.22
C PRO A 21 -3.80 -17.36 1.91
N ALA A 22 -4.15 -18.42 1.19
CA ALA A 22 -3.16 -19.19 0.46
C ALA A 22 -2.52 -18.23 -0.54
N PHE A 23 -1.29 -17.80 -0.26
CA PHE A 23 -0.50 -17.02 -1.19
C PHE A 23 -0.31 -17.86 -2.45
N ALA A 24 -0.98 -17.44 -3.52
CA ALA A 24 -0.70 -17.95 -4.84
C ALA A 24 0.70 -17.44 -5.22
N ASP A 25 1.61 -18.37 -5.52
CA ASP A 25 2.91 -18.07 -6.12
C ASP A 25 2.71 -17.14 -7.32
N GLU A 26 3.22 -15.92 -7.21
CA GLU A 26 3.06 -14.89 -8.23
C GLU A 26 3.82 -15.30 -9.50
N ALA A 27 3.07 -15.53 -10.58
CA ALA A 27 3.62 -15.80 -11.89
C ALA A 27 4.19 -14.50 -12.48
N GLY A 28 5.53 -14.45 -12.56
CA GLY A 28 6.31 -13.27 -12.91
C GLY A 28 5.89 -12.54 -14.19
N SER A 29 5.85 -11.21 -14.08
CA SER A 29 5.66 -10.29 -15.19
C SER A 29 6.98 -9.57 -15.51
N GLY A 30 7.63 -10.03 -16.59
CA GLY A 30 8.39 -9.22 -17.56
C GLY A 30 9.27 -8.06 -17.06
N GLY A 31 10.45 -8.38 -16.54
CA GLY A 31 11.60 -7.47 -16.42
C GLY A 31 12.85 -8.32 -16.20
N GLY A 32 13.66 -8.51 -17.24
CA GLY A 32 14.68 -9.56 -17.30
C GLY A 32 15.73 -9.53 -16.18
N LYS A 33 15.87 -10.67 -15.50
CA LYS A 33 17.13 -11.27 -15.01
C LYS A 33 18.05 -10.43 -14.09
N ASN A 34 17.56 -10.05 -12.90
CA ASN A 34 18.43 -9.78 -11.74
C ASN A 34 18.48 -10.99 -10.77
N LYS A 35 18.60 -12.20 -11.30
CA LYS A 35 18.97 -13.38 -10.50
C LYS A 35 20.48 -13.52 -10.65
N MET A 36 21.23 -13.38 -9.56
CA MET A 36 22.66 -13.73 -9.54
C MET A 36 22.75 -15.25 -9.71
N PRO A 37 23.11 -15.76 -10.91
CA PRO A 37 23.05 -17.18 -11.18
C PRO A 37 24.11 -17.88 -10.33
N GLY A 38 23.74 -18.99 -9.69
CA GLY A 38 24.66 -19.79 -8.89
C GLY A 38 24.80 -19.38 -7.42
N MET A 39 24.20 -18.26 -7.00
CA MET A 39 24.26 -17.82 -5.59
C MET A 39 22.96 -18.23 -4.85
N PRO A 40 23.02 -19.15 -3.87
CA PRO A 40 21.85 -19.60 -3.11
C PRO A 40 21.27 -18.51 -2.20
N PHE A 41 22.07 -17.56 -1.72
CA PHE A 41 21.59 -16.46 -0.89
C PHE A 41 21.72 -15.14 -1.62
N ARG A 42 20.72 -14.28 -1.44
CA ARG A 42 20.68 -12.93 -2.00
C ARG A 42 20.32 -11.94 -0.91
N TRP A 43 21.21 -11.00 -0.67
CA TRP A 43 21.03 -9.87 0.22
C TRP A 43 20.66 -8.64 -0.60
N LYS A 44 19.71 -7.84 -0.11
CA LYS A 44 19.33 -6.59 -0.76
C LYS A 44 19.10 -5.49 0.26
N ALA A 45 19.74 -4.34 0.07
CA ALA A 45 19.47 -3.12 0.82
C ALA A 45 19.37 -1.93 -0.14
N THR A 46 18.66 -0.89 0.30
CA THR A 46 18.57 0.39 -0.41
C THR A 46 18.90 1.49 0.59
N SER A 47 19.84 2.36 0.27
CA SER A 47 20.19 3.47 1.15
C SER A 47 19.05 4.48 1.28
N PRO A 48 19.10 5.35 2.31
CA PRO A 48 18.41 6.64 2.26
C PRO A 48 18.81 7.45 1.02
N SER A 49 18.05 8.52 0.74
CA SER A 49 18.37 9.41 -0.37
C SER A 49 19.74 10.07 -0.16
N THR A 50 20.55 10.11 -1.21
CA THR A 50 21.90 10.68 -1.25
C THR A 50 21.95 11.81 -2.27
N HIS A 51 22.96 12.67 -2.16
CA HIS A 51 23.18 13.81 -3.05
C HIS A 51 24.49 13.66 -3.82
N GLU A 52 24.67 14.50 -4.83
CA GLU A 52 25.94 14.62 -5.57
C GLU A 52 27.12 14.84 -4.60
N GLY A 53 28.15 14.02 -4.74
CA GLY A 53 29.35 14.01 -3.92
C GLY A 53 29.27 13.12 -2.67
N ASP A 54 28.10 12.54 -2.36
CA ASP A 54 28.00 11.57 -1.26
C ASP A 54 28.77 10.29 -1.62
N ARG A 55 29.52 9.78 -0.65
CA ARG A 55 30.31 8.55 -0.76
C ARG A 55 29.65 7.43 0.03
N TYR A 56 29.40 6.33 -0.65
CA TYR A 56 28.95 5.06 -0.10
C TYR A 56 30.15 4.15 0.14
N THR A 57 30.22 3.55 1.32
CA THR A 57 31.19 2.50 1.66
C THR A 57 30.45 1.27 2.17
N LEU A 58 30.77 0.11 1.61
CA LEU A 58 30.29 -1.20 2.04
C LEU A 58 31.48 -2.04 2.51
N LEU A 59 31.40 -2.52 3.75
CA LEU A 59 32.30 -3.54 4.28
C LEU A 59 31.58 -4.89 4.26
N VAL A 60 32.23 -5.90 3.69
CA VAL A 60 31.75 -7.29 3.64
C VAL A 60 32.77 -8.17 4.35
N THR A 61 32.33 -8.89 5.39
CA THR A 61 33.18 -9.77 6.18
C THR A 61 32.66 -11.21 6.08
N ASN A 62 33.52 -12.17 5.76
CA ASN A 62 33.18 -13.59 5.85
C ASN A 62 33.28 -14.05 7.31
N THR A 63 32.14 -14.33 7.95
CA THR A 63 32.09 -14.82 9.33
C THR A 63 32.07 -16.34 9.42
N GLY A 64 32.09 -17.03 8.28
CA GLY A 64 32.12 -18.48 8.18
C GLY A 64 33.51 -19.08 8.46
N GLU A 65 33.55 -20.40 8.58
CA GLU A 65 34.78 -21.16 8.80
C GLU A 65 35.49 -21.58 7.50
N GLU A 66 34.82 -21.43 6.35
CA GLU A 66 35.33 -21.80 5.02
C GLU A 66 35.42 -20.56 4.11
N ALA A 67 36.32 -20.61 3.14
CA ALA A 67 36.35 -19.61 2.08
C ALA A 67 35.05 -19.69 1.28
N GLN A 68 34.44 -18.54 0.98
CA GLN A 68 33.20 -18.49 0.21
C GLN A 68 33.26 -17.47 -0.91
N GLU A 69 32.55 -17.77 -1.98
CA GLU A 69 32.37 -16.85 -3.09
C GLU A 69 31.22 -15.87 -2.83
N ALA A 70 31.45 -14.60 -3.13
CA ALA A 70 30.41 -13.57 -3.12
C ALA A 70 30.44 -12.73 -4.39
N ARG A 71 29.27 -12.23 -4.79
CA ARG A 71 29.11 -11.25 -5.87
C ARG A 71 28.46 -10.01 -5.31
N VAL A 72 29.14 -8.88 -5.40
CA VAL A 72 28.68 -7.58 -4.90
C VAL A 72 28.28 -6.74 -6.10
N ARG A 73 27.06 -6.18 -6.04
CA ARG A 73 26.59 -5.20 -7.02
C ARG A 73 25.94 -4.03 -6.30
N THR A 74 26.45 -2.84 -6.52
CA THR A 74 25.84 -1.59 -6.08
C THR A 74 25.52 -0.73 -7.29
N VAL A 75 24.25 -0.32 -7.40
CA VAL A 75 23.79 0.59 -8.44
C VAL A 75 23.31 1.89 -7.80
N LEU A 76 23.56 3.01 -8.46
CA LEU A 76 22.87 4.25 -8.17
C LEU A 76 21.54 4.22 -8.92
N MET A 77 20.43 4.28 -8.18
CA MET A 77 19.09 4.29 -8.74
C MET A 77 18.64 5.72 -8.99
N ASP A 78 18.59 6.12 -10.26
CA ASP A 78 17.86 7.29 -10.75
C ASP A 78 16.45 6.89 -11.21
N HIS A 79 15.44 7.36 -10.48
CA HIS A 79 14.04 7.10 -10.76
C HIS A 79 13.71 7.33 -12.25
N PRO A 80 12.88 6.54 -12.93
CA PRO A 80 12.73 5.08 -12.99
C PRO A 80 13.50 4.44 -14.17
N GLU A 81 14.41 5.14 -14.85
CA GLU A 81 14.96 4.71 -16.15
C GLU A 81 16.48 4.53 -16.20
N ASN A 82 17.25 5.12 -15.27
CA ASN A 82 18.71 5.09 -15.33
C ASN A 82 19.30 4.46 -14.05
N ASN A 83 19.66 3.18 -14.11
CA ASN A 83 20.45 2.56 -13.05
C ASN A 83 21.91 2.49 -13.50
N THR A 84 22.78 3.25 -12.86
CA THR A 84 24.23 3.19 -13.12
C THR A 84 24.87 2.18 -12.17
N ALA A 85 25.55 1.18 -12.72
CA ALA A 85 26.33 0.26 -11.90
C ALA A 85 27.64 0.92 -11.47
N LEU A 86 27.82 1.06 -10.16
CA LEU A 86 29.00 1.67 -9.56
C LEU A 86 29.98 0.63 -9.02
N VAL A 87 29.44 -0.48 -8.48
CA VAL A 87 30.23 -1.65 -8.07
C VAL A 87 29.62 -2.89 -8.73
N GLU A 88 30.44 -3.70 -9.37
CA GLU A 88 30.05 -5.03 -9.86
C GLU A 88 31.25 -5.98 -9.82
N GLU A 89 31.43 -6.66 -8.69
CA GLU A 89 32.60 -7.49 -8.43
C GLU A 89 32.22 -8.91 -8.01
N ARG A 90 33.08 -9.86 -8.35
CA ARG A 90 33.04 -11.24 -7.88
C ARG A 90 34.30 -11.47 -7.07
N ILE A 91 34.12 -11.86 -5.81
CA ILE A 91 35.19 -12.01 -4.83
C ILE A 91 35.13 -13.40 -4.19
N VAL A 92 36.27 -13.85 -3.69
CA VAL A 92 36.38 -14.99 -2.77
C VAL A 92 36.92 -14.42 -1.48
N LEU A 93 36.24 -14.71 -0.36
CA LEU A 93 36.64 -14.24 0.96
C LEU A 93 37.11 -15.43 1.79
N GLU A 94 38.33 -15.37 2.31
CA GLU A 94 38.81 -16.32 3.31
C GLU A 94 38.07 -16.15 4.65
N PRO A 95 38.09 -17.15 5.56
CA PRO A 95 37.48 -17.02 6.88
C PRO A 95 38.00 -15.81 7.65
N GLY A 96 37.09 -14.92 8.07
CA GLY A 96 37.41 -13.66 8.76
C GLY A 96 37.99 -12.56 7.87
N GLU A 97 38.11 -12.77 6.55
CA GLU A 97 38.55 -11.71 5.63
C GLU A 97 37.47 -10.62 5.49
N GLU A 98 37.93 -9.38 5.50
CA GLU A 98 37.12 -8.19 5.26
C GLU A 98 37.46 -7.58 3.89
N ARG A 99 36.42 -7.18 3.15
CA ARG A 99 36.58 -6.47 1.88
C ARG A 99 35.72 -5.21 1.86
N GLU A 100 36.38 -4.09 1.58
CA GLU A 100 35.73 -2.79 1.42
C GLU A 100 35.44 -2.49 -0.05
N PHE A 101 34.26 -1.92 -0.31
CA PHE A 101 33.83 -1.40 -1.60
C PHE A 101 33.35 0.03 -1.43
N THR A 102 33.77 0.91 -2.33
CA THR A 102 33.39 2.33 -2.29
C THR A 102 32.73 2.74 -3.60
N ALA A 103 31.74 3.61 -3.51
CA ALA A 103 31.07 4.24 -4.64
C ALA A 103 30.80 5.71 -4.32
N GLU A 104 30.85 6.58 -5.32
CA GLU A 104 30.48 7.98 -5.18
C GLU A 104 29.22 8.26 -6.00
N ASN A 105 28.32 9.07 -5.46
CA ASN A 105 27.20 9.61 -6.22
C ASN A 105 27.73 10.80 -7.04
N ASP A 106 27.97 10.59 -8.33
CA ASP A 106 28.38 11.63 -9.28
C ASP A 106 27.19 12.25 -10.03
N TYR A 107 25.97 12.06 -9.50
CA TYR A 107 24.73 12.45 -10.15
C TYR A 107 23.99 13.54 -9.36
N GLY A 108 23.52 14.56 -10.08
CA GLY A 108 23.09 15.86 -9.53
C GLY A 108 21.77 15.89 -8.74
N THR A 109 21.03 14.79 -8.67
CA THR A 109 19.72 14.72 -7.99
C THR A 109 19.73 13.74 -6.82
N ALA A 110 18.65 13.75 -6.04
CA ALA A 110 18.53 12.91 -4.84
C ALA A 110 18.31 11.45 -5.25
N GLU A 111 19.34 10.61 -5.11
CA GLU A 111 19.34 9.22 -5.58
C GLU A 111 19.46 8.21 -4.44
N HIS A 112 19.33 6.93 -4.75
CA HIS A 112 19.51 5.85 -3.77
C HIS A 112 20.56 4.85 -4.25
N PHE A 113 21.48 4.45 -3.38
CA PHE A 113 22.31 3.28 -3.62
C PHE A 113 21.48 2.01 -3.37
N ASN A 114 21.33 1.17 -4.39
CA ASN A 114 20.76 -0.16 -4.25
C ASN A 114 21.87 -1.20 -4.31
N THR A 115 22.05 -1.90 -3.20
CA THR A 115 23.09 -2.91 -3.04
C THR A 115 22.47 -4.29 -3.03
N ILE A 116 22.99 -5.15 -3.88
CA ILE A 116 22.60 -6.55 -4.04
C ILE A 116 23.86 -7.40 -3.88
N ILE A 117 23.87 -8.33 -2.93
CA ILE A 117 24.99 -9.26 -2.69
C ILE A 117 24.48 -10.68 -2.86
N GLY A 118 25.21 -11.49 -3.62
CA GLY A 118 24.94 -12.92 -3.76
C GLY A 118 26.04 -13.69 -3.08
N SER A 119 25.70 -14.68 -2.28
CA SER A 119 26.67 -15.48 -1.52
C SER A 119 26.31 -16.95 -1.49
N GLU A 120 27.33 -17.78 -1.26
CA GLU A 120 27.19 -19.23 -1.09
C GLU A 120 26.57 -19.62 0.25
N THR A 121 26.85 -18.88 1.33
CA THR A 121 26.26 -19.08 2.66
C THR A 121 25.61 -17.80 3.20
N GLN A 122 24.98 -17.88 4.38
CA GLN A 122 24.50 -16.69 5.09
C GLN A 122 25.56 -16.08 6.03
N ASP A 123 26.77 -16.63 6.04
CA ASP A 123 27.83 -16.28 7.00
C ASP A 123 28.59 -15.04 6.53
N LEU A 124 27.86 -13.95 6.26
CA LEU A 124 28.40 -12.64 5.97
C LEU A 124 27.96 -11.64 7.03
N ASP A 125 28.89 -10.82 7.50
CA ASP A 125 28.56 -9.56 8.17
C ASP A 125 28.71 -8.41 7.17
N LEU A 126 27.79 -7.46 7.26
CA LEU A 126 27.64 -6.37 6.31
C LEU A 126 27.52 -5.06 7.07
N ALA A 127 28.33 -4.07 6.69
CA ALA A 127 28.21 -2.71 7.21
C ALA A 127 28.26 -1.70 6.06
N VAL A 128 27.39 -0.72 6.11
CA VAL A 128 27.35 0.38 5.16
C VAL A 128 27.42 1.71 5.90
N SER A 129 28.29 2.59 5.42
CA SER A 129 28.33 4.00 5.82
C SER A 129 28.17 4.89 4.60
N ILE A 130 27.46 6.00 4.75
CA ILE A 130 27.35 7.04 3.74
C ILE A 130 27.85 8.34 4.36
N VAL A 131 28.75 8.98 3.65
CA VAL A 131 29.41 10.21 4.05
C VAL A 131 29.10 11.26 2.99
N ASP A 132 28.68 12.46 3.40
CA ASP A 132 28.43 13.54 2.45
C ASP A 132 29.72 14.10 1.82
N ALA A 133 29.57 15.00 0.85
CA ALA A 133 30.68 15.67 0.19
C ALA A 133 31.62 16.44 1.14
N THR A 134 31.19 16.74 2.37
CA THR A 134 32.01 17.41 3.39
C THR A 134 32.79 16.45 4.29
N GLY A 135 32.56 15.15 4.15
CA GLY A 135 33.15 14.13 5.03
C GLY A 135 32.32 13.81 6.26
N THR A 136 31.06 14.28 6.35
CA THR A 136 30.19 14.01 7.49
C THR A 136 29.36 12.76 7.24
N GLU A 137 29.36 11.80 8.18
CA GLU A 137 28.50 10.61 8.08
C GLU A 137 27.03 11.00 8.18
N THR A 138 26.25 10.67 7.15
CA THR A 138 24.82 10.98 7.05
C THR A 138 23.93 9.77 7.29
N ALA A 139 24.45 8.56 7.04
CA ALA A 139 23.75 7.32 7.31
C ALA A 139 24.72 6.18 7.63
N TRP A 140 24.27 5.27 8.48
CA TRP A 140 24.96 4.03 8.78
C TRP A 140 23.93 2.91 8.97
N PHE A 141 24.20 1.73 8.41
CA PHE A 141 23.37 0.54 8.63
C PHE A 141 24.18 -0.75 8.51
N ASN A 142 23.75 -1.79 9.22
CA ASN A 142 24.42 -3.08 9.26
C ASN A 142 23.60 -4.16 8.53
N GLN A 143 24.01 -5.42 8.70
CA GLN A 143 23.37 -6.63 8.18
C GLN A 143 21.84 -6.65 8.35
N ALA A 144 21.31 -6.12 9.47
CA ALA A 144 19.87 -6.15 9.75
C ALA A 144 19.04 -5.34 8.75
N ALA A 145 19.65 -4.38 8.04
CA ALA A 145 18.97 -3.61 6.99
C ALA A 145 18.88 -4.35 5.64
N PHE A 146 19.54 -5.50 5.50
CA PHE A 146 19.48 -6.30 4.28
C PHE A 146 18.34 -7.32 4.32
N GLN A 147 17.48 -7.29 3.31
CA GLN A 147 16.52 -8.35 3.08
C GLN A 147 17.25 -9.57 2.51
N VAL A 148 17.20 -10.69 3.23
CA VAL A 148 17.78 -11.97 2.80
C VAL A 148 16.74 -12.80 2.07
N GLN A 149 17.05 -13.21 0.84
CA GLN A 149 16.25 -14.12 0.04
C GLN A 149 17.04 -15.39 -0.19
N GLU A 150 16.54 -16.50 0.34
CA GLU A 150 17.04 -17.83 -0.03
C GLU A 150 16.48 -18.19 -1.40
N GLY A 151 17.38 -18.24 -2.38
CA GLY A 151 17.06 -18.77 -3.69
C GLY A 151 16.69 -20.24 -3.53
N ARG A 152 15.40 -20.57 -3.67
CA ARG A 152 14.98 -21.95 -3.92
C ARG A 152 15.72 -22.42 -5.17
N GLY A 153 16.86 -23.07 -4.97
CA GLY A 153 17.60 -23.72 -6.04
C GLY A 153 16.59 -24.60 -6.74
N LYS A 154 16.23 -24.26 -7.98
CA LYS A 154 15.43 -25.16 -8.82
C LYS A 154 16.32 -26.36 -9.12
N GLY A 155 16.38 -27.28 -8.16
CA GLY A 155 16.95 -28.60 -8.31
C GLY A 155 16.22 -29.28 -9.45
N GLY A 156 16.92 -29.42 -10.56
CA GLY A 156 16.36 -29.93 -11.80
C GLY A 156 17.36 -29.85 -12.93
N ALA A 157 18.59 -30.28 -12.68
CA ALA A 157 19.50 -30.65 -13.76
C ALA A 157 18.83 -31.76 -14.59
N LYS A 158 18.34 -31.41 -15.78
CA LYS A 158 18.13 -32.36 -16.86
C LYS A 158 18.85 -31.81 -18.08
N GLY A 159 19.91 -32.52 -18.45
CA GLY A 159 20.92 -32.06 -19.39
C GLY A 159 20.45 -31.86 -20.83
N ASN A 160 21.31 -31.10 -21.50
CA ASN A 160 21.58 -31.01 -22.94
C ASN A 160 20.44 -30.62 -23.89
N GLY A 161 20.57 -29.40 -24.42
CA GLY A 161 19.90 -28.96 -25.64
C GLY A 161 20.34 -27.55 -26.02
N ALA A 162 21.42 -27.45 -26.80
CA ALA A 162 21.85 -26.23 -27.46
C ALA A 162 20.78 -25.71 -28.43
N THR A 163 20.58 -24.39 -28.52
CA THR A 163 20.72 -23.59 -29.75
C THR A 163 20.34 -22.12 -29.54
N ALA A 164 21.03 -21.26 -30.29
CA ALA A 164 20.94 -19.81 -30.36
C ALA A 164 19.62 -19.29 -30.96
N ASN A 165 19.19 -18.08 -30.61
CA ASN A 165 19.35 -16.88 -31.45
C ASN A 165 18.52 -15.67 -30.99
N LYS A 166 19.14 -14.51 -31.22
CA LYS A 166 18.63 -13.21 -31.70
C LYS A 166 17.74 -12.29 -30.84
N HIS A 167 18.29 -11.08 -30.73
CA HIS A 167 17.68 -9.78 -30.48
C HIS A 167 16.50 -9.42 -31.37
N GLY A 168 15.70 -8.51 -30.84
CA GLY A 168 14.94 -7.51 -31.58
C GLY A 168 13.69 -7.10 -30.80
N HIS A 169 13.70 -5.94 -30.16
CA HIS A 169 12.46 -5.23 -29.85
C HIS A 169 12.71 -3.73 -29.94
N ASP A 170 12.33 -3.20 -31.10
CA ASP A 170 12.10 -1.80 -31.34
C ASP A 170 10.73 -1.42 -30.75
N GLU A 171 10.71 -0.17 -30.28
CA GLU A 171 9.62 0.78 -30.00
C GLU A 171 8.15 0.32 -30.06
N GLU A 172 7.35 0.71 -29.06
CA GLU A 172 6.19 1.58 -29.32
C GLU A 172 5.60 2.23 -28.06
N PHE A 173 5.41 3.54 -28.18
CA PHE A 173 4.64 4.46 -27.35
C PHE A 173 3.39 3.89 -26.67
N ALA A 174 3.28 4.06 -25.34
CA ALA A 174 2.00 4.08 -24.64
C ALA A 174 2.02 5.05 -23.45
N ILE A 175 1.61 6.28 -23.74
CA ILE A 175 0.88 7.26 -22.91
C ILE A 175 0.95 7.06 -21.38
N PHE A 176 1.61 8.03 -20.76
CA PHE A 176 1.82 8.27 -19.33
C PHE A 176 0.54 8.11 -18.48
N VAL A 177 0.48 7.03 -17.71
CA VAL A 177 -0.40 6.88 -16.54
C VAL A 177 0.51 6.47 -15.38
N PRO A 178 0.50 7.16 -14.22
CA PRO A 178 1.39 6.83 -13.11
C PRO A 178 1.28 5.34 -12.75
N THR A 179 2.39 4.67 -12.43
CA THR A 179 2.44 3.25 -12.07
C THR A 179 1.42 2.89 -10.97
N ALA A 180 1.22 3.79 -9.99
CA ALA A 180 0.16 3.67 -8.99
C ALA A 180 -1.26 3.54 -9.58
N PHE A 181 -1.57 4.25 -10.67
CA PHE A 181 -2.85 4.11 -11.38
C PHE A 181 -2.92 2.81 -12.20
N ARG A 182 -1.79 2.30 -12.70
CA ARG A 182 -1.72 1.02 -13.42
C ARG A 182 -1.92 -0.16 -12.46
N ASP A 183 -1.35 -0.10 -11.27
CA ASP A 183 -1.54 -1.11 -10.23
C ASP A 183 -2.93 -1.01 -9.60
N ALA A 184 -3.46 0.20 -9.40
CA ALA A 184 -4.88 0.40 -9.07
C ALA A 184 -5.81 -0.15 -10.16
N ALA A 185 -5.44 -0.03 -11.45
CA ALA A 185 -6.21 -0.61 -12.56
C ALA A 185 -6.12 -2.15 -12.58
N ARG A 186 -4.97 -2.75 -12.22
CA ARG A 186 -4.81 -4.21 -12.08
C ARG A 186 -5.58 -4.78 -10.89
N LEU A 187 -5.68 -4.04 -9.80
CA LEU A 187 -6.46 -4.40 -8.61
C LEU A 187 -7.95 -4.01 -8.72
N SER A 188 -8.31 -3.22 -9.73
CA SER A 188 -9.69 -2.79 -9.99
C SER A 188 -10.72 -3.92 -10.03
N PRO A 189 -10.44 -5.16 -10.51
CA PRO A 189 -11.43 -6.23 -10.48
C PRO A 189 -11.80 -6.65 -9.05
N LEU A 190 -10.85 -6.60 -8.11
CA LEU A 190 -11.10 -6.91 -6.70
C LEU A 190 -11.90 -5.78 -6.02
N SER A 191 -11.53 -4.52 -6.28
CA SER A 191 -12.26 -3.34 -5.77
C SER A 191 -13.69 -3.28 -6.32
N LEU A 192 -13.87 -3.54 -7.62
CA LEU A 192 -15.17 -3.65 -8.29
C LEU A 192 -15.96 -4.85 -7.76
N GLY A 193 -15.30 -5.97 -7.46
CA GLY A 193 -15.92 -7.15 -6.86
C GLY A 193 -16.51 -6.84 -5.47
N VAL A 194 -15.76 -6.17 -4.60
CA VAL A 194 -16.25 -5.75 -3.28
C VAL A 194 -17.42 -4.76 -3.40
N LEU A 195 -17.30 -3.77 -4.29
CA LEU A 195 -18.38 -2.82 -4.57
C LEU A 195 -19.64 -3.50 -5.13
N ALA A 196 -19.47 -4.47 -6.04
CA ALA A 196 -20.55 -5.24 -6.62
C ALA A 196 -21.24 -6.10 -5.56
N VAL A 197 -20.49 -6.82 -4.72
CA VAL A 197 -21.06 -7.65 -3.64
C VAL A 197 -21.80 -6.79 -2.62
N ALA A 198 -21.20 -5.69 -2.17
CA ALA A 198 -21.84 -4.75 -1.24
C ALA A 198 -23.11 -4.13 -1.84
N GLY A 199 -23.04 -3.70 -3.11
CA GLY A 199 -24.19 -3.14 -3.83
C GLY A 199 -25.32 -4.15 -4.03
N THR A 200 -25.00 -5.39 -4.40
CA THR A 200 -25.99 -6.46 -4.63
C THR A 200 -26.64 -6.89 -3.32
N GLY A 201 -25.87 -7.02 -2.24
CA GLY A 201 -26.38 -7.32 -0.89
C GLY A 201 -27.34 -6.24 -0.38
N LEU A 202 -26.99 -4.96 -0.54
CA LEU A 202 -27.88 -3.85 -0.17
C LEU A 202 -29.12 -3.79 -1.07
N TYR A 203 -28.99 -4.04 -2.37
CA TYR A 203 -30.14 -4.08 -3.28
C TYR A 203 -31.12 -5.20 -2.90
N ALA A 204 -30.62 -6.39 -2.56
CA ALA A 204 -31.43 -7.49 -2.07
C ALA A 204 -32.13 -7.15 -0.75
N ALA A 205 -31.42 -6.50 0.19
CA ALA A 205 -31.99 -6.02 1.45
C ALA A 205 -33.10 -4.98 1.23
N ARG A 206 -32.89 -4.01 0.32
CA ARG A 206 -33.89 -3.02 -0.09
C ARG A 206 -35.13 -3.68 -0.69
N ARG A 207 -34.93 -4.63 -1.61
CA ARG A 207 -36.03 -5.37 -2.24
C ARG A 207 -36.83 -6.12 -1.18
N ARG A 208 -36.17 -6.79 -0.24
CA ARG A 208 -36.82 -7.51 0.85
C ARG A 208 -37.65 -6.60 1.76
N TRP A 209 -37.15 -5.40 2.07
CA TRP A 209 -37.89 -4.40 2.85
C TRP A 209 -39.08 -3.80 2.10
N ALA A 210 -38.94 -3.48 0.82
CA ALA A 210 -40.05 -2.98 0.01
C ALA A 210 -41.19 -4.01 -0.11
N TRP A 211 -40.88 -5.30 -0.05
CA TRP A 211 -41.84 -6.40 -0.12
C TRP A 211 -42.42 -6.79 1.25
N ALA A 212 -41.80 -6.34 2.35
CA ALA A 212 -42.29 -6.60 3.71
C ALA A 212 -43.58 -5.83 4.06
N GLY A 213 -44.10 -5.02 3.14
CA GLY A 213 -45.45 -4.46 3.20
C GLY A 213 -45.65 -3.30 4.19
N PRO A 214 -46.75 -2.55 4.04
CA PRO A 214 -46.90 -1.19 4.59
C PRO A 214 -47.27 -1.14 6.08
N THR A 215 -47.08 -2.21 6.84
CA THR A 215 -47.48 -2.24 8.26
C THR A 215 -46.61 -1.34 9.14
N SER A 216 -45.49 -0.85 8.62
CA SER A 216 -44.69 0.24 9.21
C SER A 216 -45.11 1.59 8.60
N GLY A 217 -46.36 1.98 8.80
CA GLY A 217 -46.84 3.31 8.44
C GLY A 217 -45.98 4.39 9.10
N VAL A 218 -45.68 5.44 8.34
CA VAL A 218 -45.03 6.69 8.76
C VAL A 218 -43.50 6.60 8.90
N LEU A 219 -42.77 7.31 8.02
CA LEU A 219 -41.52 8.08 8.29
C LEU A 219 -40.50 8.20 7.12
N ALA A 220 -40.80 7.72 5.90
CA ALA A 220 -39.88 7.92 4.77
C ALA A 220 -40.61 8.46 3.53
N GLY A 221 -41.12 9.69 3.62
CA GLY A 221 -41.41 10.46 2.42
C GLY A 221 -40.09 10.66 1.63
N PRO A 222 -40.11 10.57 0.29
CA PRO A 222 -38.91 10.77 -0.52
C PRO A 222 -38.42 12.21 -0.34
N VAL A 223 -37.38 12.39 0.49
CA VAL A 223 -36.72 13.69 0.58
C VAL A 223 -35.96 13.90 -0.72
N VAL A 224 -36.45 14.82 -1.56
CA VAL A 224 -35.76 15.26 -2.77
C VAL A 224 -34.59 16.13 -2.35
N LEU A 225 -33.48 15.50 -1.95
CA LEU A 225 -32.22 16.19 -1.69
C LEU A 225 -31.62 16.64 -3.03
N PRO A 226 -30.96 17.80 -3.08
CA PRO A 226 -30.32 18.23 -4.31
C PRO A 226 -29.29 17.18 -4.74
N PRO A 227 -29.31 16.76 -6.00
CA PRO A 227 -28.57 15.60 -6.48
C PRO A 227 -27.05 15.74 -6.27
N PHE A 228 -26.54 16.97 -6.26
CA PHE A 228 -25.11 17.23 -6.16
C PHE A 228 -24.49 16.85 -4.81
N TRP A 229 -25.13 17.13 -3.67
CA TRP A 229 -24.55 16.77 -2.36
C TRP A 229 -24.54 15.26 -2.15
N LYS A 230 -25.58 14.57 -2.65
CA LYS A 230 -25.62 13.11 -2.62
C LYS A 230 -24.51 12.52 -3.51
N ALA A 231 -24.34 13.06 -4.72
CA ALA A 231 -23.26 12.67 -5.61
C ALA A 231 -21.87 12.91 -4.99
N ALA A 232 -21.66 14.07 -4.35
CA ALA A 232 -20.42 14.39 -3.65
C ALA A 232 -20.14 13.43 -2.47
N ALA A 233 -21.15 13.12 -1.66
CA ALA A 233 -21.01 12.18 -0.54
C ALA A 233 -20.67 10.76 -1.03
N VAL A 234 -21.43 10.24 -2.02
CA VAL A 234 -21.19 8.90 -2.57
C VAL A 234 -19.84 8.84 -3.29
N GLY A 235 -19.54 9.84 -4.11
CA GLY A 235 -18.29 9.93 -4.88
C GLY A 235 -17.07 10.03 -3.96
N GLY A 236 -17.11 10.88 -2.94
CA GLY A 236 -16.03 11.00 -1.96
C GLY A 236 -15.79 9.71 -1.18
N LEU A 237 -16.85 9.07 -0.67
CA LEU A 237 -16.72 7.78 0.03
C LEU A 237 -16.21 6.66 -0.88
N ALA A 238 -16.71 6.58 -2.12
CA ALA A 238 -16.28 5.56 -3.08
C ALA A 238 -14.82 5.75 -3.51
N LEU A 239 -14.40 6.99 -3.76
CA LEU A 239 -13.01 7.28 -4.12
C LEU A 239 -12.06 7.02 -2.94
N SER A 240 -12.43 7.44 -1.72
CA SER A 240 -11.71 7.09 -0.50
C SER A 240 -11.59 5.57 -0.33
N ALA A 241 -12.66 4.81 -0.60
CA ALA A 241 -12.63 3.35 -0.54
C ALA A 241 -11.62 2.73 -1.50
N VAL A 242 -11.59 3.20 -2.76
CA VAL A 242 -10.64 2.72 -3.77
C VAL A 242 -9.20 3.03 -3.36
N LEU A 243 -8.93 4.25 -2.87
CA LEU A 243 -7.59 4.66 -2.44
C LEU A 243 -7.11 3.79 -1.25
N HIS A 244 -7.95 3.58 -0.24
CA HIS A 244 -7.60 2.75 0.91
C HIS A 244 -7.32 1.30 0.53
N VAL A 245 -8.17 0.68 -0.31
CA VAL A 245 -7.93 -0.70 -0.77
C VAL A 245 -6.70 -0.78 -1.68
N GLY A 246 -6.48 0.22 -2.54
CA GLY A 246 -5.33 0.27 -3.44
C GLY A 246 -4.00 0.44 -2.70
N LEU A 247 -4.00 1.12 -1.55
CA LEU A 247 -2.82 1.29 -0.70
C LEU A 247 -2.55 0.11 0.22
N ALA A 248 -3.55 -0.75 0.47
CA ALA A 248 -3.41 -1.87 1.41
C ALA A 248 -2.24 -2.82 1.11
N PRO A 249 -1.94 -3.22 -0.16
CA PRO A 249 -0.81 -4.10 -0.45
C PRO A 249 0.54 -3.54 0.00
N ALA A 250 0.84 -2.27 -0.30
CA ALA A 250 2.08 -1.63 0.15
C ALA A 250 2.19 -1.64 1.69
N HIS A 251 1.07 -1.38 2.37
CA HIS A 251 1.04 -1.40 3.84
C HIS A 251 1.13 -2.82 4.42
N PHE A 252 0.78 -3.87 3.68
CA PHE A 252 1.03 -5.25 4.10
C PHE A 252 2.53 -5.60 4.07
N GLU A 253 3.28 -4.99 3.15
CA GLU A 253 4.75 -5.17 3.08
C GLU A 253 5.46 -4.46 4.24
N GLU A 254 4.93 -3.32 4.68
CA GLU A 254 5.44 -2.58 5.84
C GLU A 254 5.06 -3.25 7.17
N ALA A 255 3.76 -3.49 7.38
CA ALA A 255 3.26 -4.15 8.58
C ALA A 255 1.85 -4.73 8.37
N THR A 256 1.66 -6.01 8.68
CA THR A 256 0.36 -6.69 8.53
C THR A 256 -0.82 -5.93 9.15
N ALA A 257 -0.62 -5.33 10.34
CA ALA A 257 -1.67 -4.57 11.01
C ALA A 257 -2.13 -3.34 10.21
N GLN A 258 -1.20 -2.67 9.51
CA GLN A 258 -1.50 -1.51 8.67
C GLN A 258 -2.25 -1.93 7.40
N GLY A 259 -1.79 -2.97 6.71
CA GLY A 259 -2.51 -3.52 5.55
C GLY A 259 -3.96 -3.90 5.87
N VAL A 260 -4.19 -4.57 7.02
CA VAL A 260 -5.56 -4.90 7.50
C VAL A 260 -6.37 -3.64 7.77
N PHE A 261 -5.77 -2.62 8.39
CA PHE A 261 -6.43 -1.35 8.68
C PHE A 261 -6.90 -0.66 7.39
N PHE A 262 -6.03 -0.50 6.41
CA PHE A 262 -6.34 0.13 5.12
C PHE A 262 -7.45 -0.63 4.38
N TYR A 263 -7.36 -1.96 4.31
CA TYR A 263 -8.40 -2.78 3.70
C TYR A 263 -9.76 -2.58 4.40
N THR A 264 -9.77 -2.58 5.73
CA THR A 264 -11.00 -2.43 6.53
C THR A 264 -11.60 -1.03 6.40
N ALA A 265 -10.77 0.02 6.39
CA ALA A 265 -11.19 1.40 6.15
C ALA A 265 -11.85 1.53 4.78
N GLY A 266 -11.21 0.97 3.74
CA GLY A 266 -11.74 0.99 2.38
C GLY A 266 -13.07 0.24 2.25
N ALA A 267 -13.17 -0.97 2.81
CA ALA A 267 -14.41 -1.75 2.83
C ALA A 267 -15.55 -1.01 3.56
N THR A 268 -15.24 -0.38 4.70
CA THR A 268 -16.21 0.40 5.48
C THR A 268 -16.72 1.60 4.68
N ALA A 269 -15.83 2.35 4.03
CA ALA A 269 -16.21 3.49 3.18
C ALA A 269 -17.08 3.05 1.99
N ALA A 270 -16.77 1.92 1.36
CA ALA A 270 -17.58 1.36 0.28
C ALA A 270 -19.00 0.97 0.74
N VAL A 271 -19.12 0.32 1.90
CA VAL A 271 -20.42 -0.03 2.49
C VAL A 271 -21.24 1.21 2.80
N LEU A 272 -20.61 2.26 3.34
CA LEU A 272 -21.30 3.52 3.64
C LEU A 272 -21.70 4.27 2.36
N ALA A 273 -20.88 4.25 1.31
CA ALA A 273 -21.25 4.80 0.00
C ALA A 273 -22.50 4.10 -0.55
N ALA A 274 -22.53 2.76 -0.50
CA ALA A 274 -23.69 1.98 -0.90
C ALA A 274 -24.93 2.28 -0.04
N ALA A 275 -24.75 2.43 1.28
CA ALA A 275 -25.83 2.77 2.21
C ALA A 275 -26.41 4.17 1.93
N VAL A 276 -25.57 5.17 1.69
CA VAL A 276 -26.00 6.53 1.29
C VAL A 276 -26.77 6.51 -0.02
N LEU A 277 -26.34 5.67 -0.98
CA LEU A 277 -26.99 5.55 -2.28
C LEU A 277 -28.37 4.87 -2.18
N ALA A 278 -28.42 3.71 -1.53
CA ALA A 278 -29.59 2.83 -1.46
C ALA A 278 -30.58 3.19 -0.34
N TRP A 279 -30.08 3.70 0.79
CA TRP A 279 -30.86 4.04 1.99
C TRP A 279 -30.45 5.41 2.56
N PRO A 280 -30.79 6.52 1.87
CA PRO A 280 -30.47 7.86 2.33
C PRO A 280 -31.14 8.14 3.68
N SER A 281 -30.37 8.02 4.76
CA SER A 281 -30.85 8.19 6.13
C SER A 281 -29.90 9.06 6.94
N ARG A 282 -30.43 9.69 7.99
CA ARG A 282 -29.63 10.50 8.93
C ARG A 282 -28.48 9.70 9.52
N LEU A 283 -28.71 8.43 9.88
CA LEU A 283 -27.66 7.60 10.44
C LEU A 283 -26.58 7.25 9.41
N ALA A 284 -26.96 6.95 8.16
CA ALA A 284 -25.98 6.71 7.10
C ALA A 284 -25.10 7.93 6.83
N TYR A 285 -25.70 9.13 6.77
CA TYR A 285 -24.95 10.37 6.61
C TYR A 285 -24.03 10.65 7.81
N LEU A 286 -24.53 10.50 9.03
CA LEU A 286 -23.73 10.74 10.22
C LEU A 286 -22.57 9.73 10.34
N ALA A 287 -22.81 8.45 10.01
CA ALA A 287 -21.78 7.42 9.96
C ALA A 287 -20.73 7.73 8.89
N GLY A 288 -21.15 8.12 7.68
CA GLY A 288 -20.25 8.56 6.61
C GLY A 288 -19.37 9.74 7.03
N ALA A 289 -19.96 10.77 7.65
CA ALA A 289 -19.20 11.90 8.18
C ALA A 289 -18.24 11.48 9.30
N GLY A 290 -18.71 10.68 10.25
CA GLY A 290 -17.94 10.22 11.40
C GLY A 290 -16.71 9.42 10.98
N ILE A 291 -16.86 8.45 10.08
CA ILE A 291 -15.71 7.64 9.63
C ILE A 291 -14.68 8.49 8.88
N SER A 292 -15.13 9.37 7.98
CA SER A 292 -14.21 10.21 7.20
C SER A 292 -13.42 11.17 8.10
N LEU A 293 -14.09 11.79 9.08
CA LEU A 293 -13.39 12.64 10.06
C LEU A 293 -12.43 11.85 10.95
N ALA A 294 -12.81 10.64 11.36
CA ALA A 294 -11.93 9.77 12.15
C ALA A 294 -10.66 9.38 11.38
N LEU A 295 -10.79 9.04 10.09
CA LEU A 295 -9.65 8.72 9.23
C LEU A 295 -8.73 9.92 8.96
N ILE A 296 -9.28 11.13 8.87
CA ILE A 296 -8.50 12.37 8.79
C ILE A 296 -7.74 12.63 10.09
N ALA A 297 -8.44 12.55 11.23
CA ALA A 297 -7.83 12.79 12.54
C ALA A 297 -6.73 11.77 12.84
N LEU A 298 -6.95 10.50 12.53
CA LEU A 298 -5.96 9.44 12.72
C LEU A 298 -4.71 9.67 11.86
N TRP A 299 -4.88 10.08 10.60
CA TRP A 299 -3.74 10.43 9.75
C TRP A 299 -2.94 11.61 10.32
N ALA A 300 -3.61 12.66 10.80
CA ALA A 300 -2.94 13.77 11.45
C ALA A 300 -2.16 13.34 12.71
N VAL A 301 -2.66 12.36 13.48
CA VAL A 301 -1.92 11.75 14.59
C VAL A 301 -0.69 11.00 14.08
N PHE A 302 -0.81 10.25 12.98
CA PHE A 302 0.31 9.50 12.41
C PHE A 302 1.42 10.36 11.80
N LEU A 303 1.14 11.63 11.48
CA LEU A 303 2.18 12.61 11.15
C LEU A 303 3.06 12.96 12.37
N LEU A 304 2.60 12.70 13.59
CA LEU A 304 3.29 13.06 14.83
C LEU A 304 3.82 11.82 15.58
N VAL A 305 3.13 10.70 15.45
CA VAL A 305 3.41 9.46 16.18
C VAL A 305 3.47 8.30 15.18
N PRO A 306 4.51 7.46 15.20
CA PRO A 306 4.58 6.29 14.33
C PRO A 306 3.31 5.42 14.44
N PRO A 307 2.71 5.01 13.31
CA PRO A 307 1.61 4.04 13.36
C PRO A 307 2.09 2.71 13.95
N PRO A 308 1.19 1.90 14.54
CA PRO A 308 1.56 0.59 15.06
C PRO A 308 2.30 -0.26 14.01
N GLY A 309 3.49 -0.76 14.39
CA GLY A 309 4.35 -1.54 13.50
C GLY A 309 5.29 -0.72 12.62
N SER A 310 5.23 0.62 12.65
CA SER A 310 6.23 1.49 12.03
C SER A 310 7.19 2.05 13.09
N GLU A 311 8.44 2.25 12.70
CA GLU A 311 9.45 2.92 13.51
C GLU A 311 9.43 4.45 13.33
N THR A 312 8.85 4.93 12.22
CA THR A 312 8.84 6.36 11.86
C THR A 312 7.42 6.90 11.74
N ALA A 313 7.27 8.19 12.03
CA ALA A 313 6.03 8.92 11.77
C ALA A 313 5.78 9.01 10.26
N SER A 314 4.51 9.03 9.87
CA SER A 314 4.13 9.14 8.47
C SER A 314 4.56 10.49 7.88
N THR A 315 5.03 10.46 6.64
CA THR A 315 5.31 11.68 5.87
C THR A 315 4.07 12.12 5.08
N VAL A 316 4.04 13.39 4.68
CA VAL A 316 2.99 13.89 3.79
C VAL A 316 3.38 13.58 2.34
N ASP A 317 2.67 12.66 1.72
CA ASP A 317 2.79 12.37 0.29
C ASP A 317 1.53 12.82 -0.49
N LEU A 318 1.64 12.81 -1.83
CA LEU A 318 0.56 13.23 -2.72
C LEU A 318 -0.68 12.32 -2.61
N VAL A 319 -0.49 11.00 -2.53
CA VAL A 319 -1.59 10.02 -2.49
C VAL A 319 -2.30 10.11 -1.14
N GLY A 320 -1.56 10.22 -0.05
CA GLY A 320 -2.09 10.52 1.29
C GLY A 320 -2.93 11.80 1.27
N SER A 321 -2.39 12.89 0.72
CA SER A 321 -3.08 14.18 0.61
C SER A 321 -4.38 14.09 -0.20
N VAL A 322 -4.37 13.41 -1.34
CA VAL A 322 -5.56 13.19 -2.17
C VAL A 322 -6.59 12.36 -1.41
N THR A 323 -6.17 11.30 -0.71
CA THR A 323 -7.06 10.47 0.13
C THR A 323 -7.78 11.34 1.17
N LYS A 324 -7.06 12.23 1.86
CA LYS A 324 -7.66 13.14 2.86
C LYS A 324 -8.56 14.20 2.27
N ALA A 325 -8.25 14.72 1.07
CA ALA A 325 -9.16 15.61 0.36
C ALA A 325 -10.50 14.93 0.03
N THR A 326 -10.47 13.66 -0.38
CA THR A 326 -11.70 12.89 -0.70
C THR A 326 -12.52 12.57 0.55
N GLU A 327 -11.86 12.23 1.66
CA GLU A 327 -12.50 12.05 2.97
C GLU A 327 -13.14 13.36 3.46
N LEU A 328 -12.47 14.50 3.28
CA LEU A 328 -12.99 15.80 3.70
C LEU A 328 -14.23 16.20 2.87
N LEU A 329 -14.19 15.95 1.56
CA LEU A 329 -15.35 16.14 0.67
C LEU A 329 -16.53 15.27 1.12
N ALA A 330 -16.28 13.98 1.36
CA ALA A 330 -17.28 13.03 1.84
C ALA A 330 -17.90 13.48 3.17
N ALA A 331 -17.05 13.85 4.14
CA ALA A 331 -17.48 14.32 5.46
C ALA A 331 -18.38 15.56 5.35
N THR A 332 -17.93 16.55 4.59
CA THR A 332 -18.67 17.81 4.39
C THR A 332 -20.03 17.56 3.74
N ALA A 333 -20.07 16.78 2.66
CA ALA A 333 -21.31 16.47 1.96
C ALA A 333 -22.28 15.68 2.87
N CYS A 334 -21.79 14.67 3.59
CA CYS A 334 -22.56 13.91 4.56
C CYS A 334 -23.14 14.78 5.69
N LEU A 335 -22.36 15.70 6.26
CA LEU A 335 -22.85 16.63 7.28
C LEU A 335 -23.96 17.54 6.74
N VAL A 336 -23.79 18.10 5.55
CA VAL A 336 -24.82 18.93 4.91
C VAL A 336 -26.13 18.15 4.71
N LEU A 337 -26.03 16.92 4.22
CA LEU A 337 -27.20 16.03 4.05
C LEU A 337 -27.85 15.69 5.40
N TRP A 338 -27.05 15.43 6.43
CA TRP A 338 -27.53 15.17 7.78
C TRP A 338 -28.31 16.35 8.35
N PHE A 339 -27.73 17.57 8.33
CA PHE A 339 -28.40 18.77 8.84
C PHE A 339 -29.70 19.07 8.09
N ARG A 340 -29.74 18.87 6.77
CA ARG A 340 -30.97 19.04 5.98
C ARG A 340 -32.04 18.04 6.38
N ALA A 341 -31.67 16.78 6.54
CA ALA A 341 -32.59 15.73 7.01
C ALA A 341 -33.07 15.97 8.46
N CYS A 342 -32.30 16.67 9.29
CA CYS A 342 -32.75 17.12 10.61
C CYS A 342 -33.85 18.20 10.52
N ARG A 343 -33.71 19.18 9.62
CA ARG A 343 -34.65 20.31 9.48
C ARG A 343 -36.03 19.88 8.99
N VAL A 344 -36.10 19.01 7.97
CA VAL A 344 -37.38 18.51 7.43
C VAL A 344 -38.26 17.90 8.53
N ARG A 345 -37.66 17.08 9.41
CA ARG A 345 -38.37 16.44 10.52
C ARG A 345 -38.90 17.44 11.57
N GLN A 346 -38.27 18.60 11.70
CA GLN A 346 -38.75 19.64 12.62
C GLN A 346 -39.98 20.34 12.05
N SER A 347 -40.01 20.61 10.74
CA SER A 347 -41.18 21.17 10.07
C SER A 347 -42.41 20.27 10.21
N ASP A 348 -42.27 18.96 9.95
CA ASP A 348 -43.37 18.00 10.06
C ASP A 348 -43.95 17.90 11.50
N ARG A 349 -43.13 18.22 12.52
CA ARG A 349 -43.57 18.22 13.92
C ARG A 349 -44.27 19.50 14.35
N ALA A 350 -44.03 20.61 13.65
CA ALA A 350 -44.63 21.89 13.99
C ALA A 350 -46.07 22.03 13.46
N GLU A 351 -46.45 21.20 12.49
CA GLU A 351 -47.80 21.19 11.89
C GLU A 351 -48.78 20.20 12.58
N LEU A 352 -48.32 19.48 13.62
CA LEU A 352 -49.12 18.54 14.43
C LEU A 352 -49.54 19.15 15.77
#